data_AF-A0A969XB11-F1
#
_entry.id   AF-A0A969XB11-F1
#
_cell.length_a   1.000
_cell.length_b   1.000
_cell.length_c   1.000
_cell.angle_alpha   90.00
_cell.angle_beta   90.00
_cell.angle_gamma   90.00
#
_symmetry.space_group_name_H-M   'P 1'
#
loop_
_entity.id
_entity.type
_entity.pdbx_description
1 polymer ?
#
loop_
_entity_poly.entity_id
_entity_poly.type
_entity_poly.pdbx_seq_one_letter_code
_entity_poly.pdbx_strand_id
1 'polypeptide(L)'
;MKGKILAGALGNCVHVAGVVSILRQAEELGYETVFLGAAVPVDEFIEAIHEHDPDIVGVSYRLSPEVAESLLADFADKLSPSDRQRRFAFGGTPPVCLVAEQTDLFERCFDGLEHMGETIAWLGGRSECLEQHYCDSLGERIAASGSIPLLRHHFGLPDFEQTRAGIEEIAAARVLDVISL
;
A
#
# COMPACT_ATOMS: atom_id res chain seq x y z
N MET A 1 13.73 -11.46 14.44
CA MET A 1 12.48 -11.16 13.72
C MET A 1 12.15 -9.70 13.94
N LYS A 2 11.71 -8.97 12.90
CA LYS A 2 11.44 -7.53 13.00
C LYS A 2 10.13 -7.21 13.74
N GLY A 3 9.26 -8.20 13.92
CA GLY A 3 7.94 -8.08 14.54
C GLY A 3 6.95 -8.98 13.82
N LYS A 4 5.67 -8.86 14.19
CA LYS A 4 4.55 -9.59 13.58
C LYS A 4 3.54 -8.62 12.97
N ILE A 5 3.08 -8.95 11.77
CA ILE A 5 2.03 -8.21 11.05
C ILE A 5 0.82 -9.10 10.87
N LEU A 6 -0.34 -8.60 11.24
CA LEU A 6 -1.62 -9.26 10.99
C LEU A 6 -2.47 -8.38 10.07
N ALA A 7 -3.01 -8.95 8.99
CA ALA A 7 -3.83 -8.17 8.07
C ALA A 7 -4.95 -8.98 7.41
N GLY A 8 -6.04 -8.30 7.07
CA GLY A 8 -7.24 -8.91 6.49
C GLY A 8 -8.18 -7.90 5.86
N ALA A 9 -9.14 -8.40 5.08
CA ALA A 9 -10.22 -7.58 4.53
C ALA A 9 -11.41 -7.57 5.50
N LEU A 10 -11.78 -6.39 6.00
CA LEU A 10 -12.76 -6.20 7.06
C LEU A 10 -14.20 -6.34 6.55
N GLY A 11 -15.09 -6.82 7.42
CA GLY A 11 -16.53 -6.83 7.23
C GLY A 11 -16.93 -7.68 6.04
N ASN A 12 -17.61 -7.08 5.06
CA ASN A 12 -18.05 -7.75 3.83
C ASN A 12 -17.07 -7.58 2.65
N CYS A 13 -15.88 -7.03 2.86
CA CYS A 13 -14.92 -6.83 1.78
C CYS A 13 -14.25 -8.14 1.36
N VAL A 14 -14.36 -8.51 0.09
CA VAL A 14 -13.74 -9.72 -0.47
C VAL A 14 -12.39 -9.48 -1.14
N HIS A 15 -11.93 -8.23 -1.19
CA HIS A 15 -10.71 -7.86 -1.91
C HIS A 15 -9.48 -8.06 -1.04
N VAL A 16 -8.62 -9.02 -1.40
CA VAL A 16 -7.44 -9.39 -0.60
C VAL A 16 -6.10 -9.20 -1.32
N ALA A 17 -6.11 -8.88 -2.63
CA ALA A 17 -4.90 -8.82 -3.43
C ALA A 17 -3.84 -7.85 -2.86
N GLY A 18 -4.27 -6.66 -2.40
CA GLY A 18 -3.40 -5.69 -1.76
C GLY A 18 -2.81 -6.22 -0.45
N VAL A 19 -3.66 -6.79 0.41
CA VAL A 19 -3.25 -7.38 1.69
C VAL A 19 -2.19 -8.47 1.48
N VAL A 20 -2.45 -9.42 0.59
CA VAL A 20 -1.50 -10.52 0.28
C VAL A 20 -0.18 -9.98 -0.25
N SER A 21 -0.21 -8.95 -1.11
CA SER A 21 0.99 -8.34 -1.66
C SER A 21 1.87 -7.72 -0.55
N ILE A 22 1.26 -6.99 0.38
CA ILE A 22 1.98 -6.33 1.48
C ILE A 22 2.55 -7.35 2.46
N LEU A 23 1.77 -8.37 2.83
CA LEU A 23 2.25 -9.41 3.74
C LEU A 23 3.45 -10.15 3.15
N ARG A 24 3.43 -10.49 1.85
CA ARG A 24 4.60 -11.10 1.18
C ARG A 24 5.85 -10.22 1.24
N GLN A 25 5.70 -8.92 0.97
CA GLN A 25 6.81 -7.96 1.07
C GLN A 25 7.33 -7.86 2.52
N ALA A 26 6.43 -7.90 3.51
CA ALA A 26 6.82 -7.90 4.91
C ALA A 26 7.60 -9.18 5.30
N GLU A 27 7.19 -10.35 4.81
CA GLU A 27 7.94 -11.60 5.01
C GLU A 27 9.36 -11.51 4.46
N GLU A 28 9.53 -10.96 3.25
CA GLU A 28 10.85 -10.72 2.64
C GLU A 28 11.73 -9.79 3.49
N LEU A 29 11.11 -8.83 4.21
CA LEU A 29 11.80 -7.93 5.14
C LEU A 29 12.07 -8.55 6.52
N GLY A 30 11.64 -9.80 6.76
CA GLY A 30 11.87 -10.55 7.99
C GLY A 30 10.82 -10.35 9.09
N TYR A 31 9.61 -9.93 8.72
CA TYR A 31 8.43 -9.98 9.59
C TYR A 31 7.78 -11.36 9.59
N GLU A 32 7.21 -11.75 10.72
CA GLU A 32 6.22 -12.82 10.75
C GLU A 32 4.87 -12.25 10.27
N THR A 33 4.13 -12.98 9.43
CA THR A 33 2.84 -12.49 8.94
C THR A 33 1.68 -13.44 9.20
N VAL A 34 0.52 -12.85 9.49
CA VAL A 34 -0.76 -13.53 9.68
C VAL A 34 -1.76 -12.92 8.72
N PHE A 35 -2.32 -13.76 7.84
CA PHE A 35 -3.35 -13.36 6.90
C PHE A 35 -4.71 -13.88 7.36
N LEU A 36 -5.64 -12.96 7.69
CA LEU A 36 -6.98 -13.32 8.15
C LEU A 36 -7.95 -13.68 7.02
N GLY A 37 -7.62 -13.33 5.78
CA GLY A 37 -8.48 -13.64 4.64
C GLY A 37 -9.43 -12.51 4.24
N ALA A 38 -10.52 -12.93 3.61
CA ALA A 38 -11.57 -12.10 3.05
C ALA A 38 -12.79 -12.07 3.97
N ALA A 39 -13.52 -10.96 3.94
CA ALA A 39 -14.80 -10.80 4.62
C ALA A 39 -14.75 -11.18 6.12
N VAL A 40 -13.74 -10.68 6.82
CA VAL A 40 -13.48 -10.98 8.23
C VAL A 40 -14.40 -10.10 9.10
N PRO A 41 -15.32 -10.68 9.90
CA PRO A 41 -16.14 -9.94 10.83
C PRO A 41 -15.30 -9.13 11.82
N VAL A 42 -15.82 -7.97 12.28
CA VAL A 42 -15.09 -7.11 13.22
C VAL A 42 -14.68 -7.88 14.48
N ASP A 43 -15.59 -8.67 15.06
CA ASP A 43 -15.31 -9.43 16.28
C ASP A 43 -14.18 -10.44 16.09
N GLU A 44 -14.23 -11.24 15.01
CA GLU A 44 -13.17 -12.19 14.67
C GLU A 44 -11.83 -11.49 14.40
N PHE A 45 -11.86 -10.29 13.82
CA PHE A 45 -10.66 -9.50 13.59
C PHE A 45 -10.02 -9.08 14.93
N ILE A 46 -10.82 -8.59 15.88
CA ILE A 46 -10.35 -8.19 17.20
C ILE A 46 -9.84 -9.39 17.98
N GLU A 47 -10.55 -10.52 17.95
CA GLU A 47 -10.10 -11.78 18.56
C GLU A 47 -8.74 -12.21 18.00
N ALA A 48 -8.54 -12.13 16.69
CA ALA A 48 -7.28 -12.47 16.06
C ALA A 48 -6.14 -11.52 16.46
N ILE A 49 -6.42 -10.23 16.68
CA ILE A 49 -5.43 -9.29 17.22
C ILE A 49 -5.00 -9.73 18.62
N HIS A 50 -5.93 -10.15 19.47
CA HIS A 50 -5.62 -10.61 20.83
C HIS A 50 -4.92 -11.97 20.84
N GLU A 51 -5.29 -12.89 19.96
CA GLU A 51 -4.67 -14.22 19.84
C GLU A 51 -3.23 -14.15 19.33
N HIS A 52 -3.00 -13.36 18.28
CA HIS A 52 -1.71 -13.34 17.61
C HIS A 52 -0.73 -12.31 18.17
N ASP A 53 -1.22 -11.32 18.93
CA ASP A 53 -0.46 -10.21 19.50
C ASP A 53 0.50 -9.54 18.49
N PRO A 54 -0.02 -8.95 17.40
CA PRO A 54 0.79 -8.35 16.36
C PRO A 54 1.32 -6.96 16.78
N ASP A 55 2.48 -6.57 16.23
CA ASP A 55 3.01 -5.21 16.35
C ASP A 55 2.32 -4.23 15.38
N ILE A 56 1.92 -4.76 14.21
CA ILE A 56 1.30 -4.00 13.12
C ILE A 56 0.01 -4.68 12.68
N VAL A 57 -1.07 -3.90 12.56
CA VAL A 57 -2.38 -4.35 12.08
C VAL A 57 -2.74 -3.66 10.76
N GLY A 58 -2.94 -4.46 9.71
CA GLY A 58 -3.37 -3.99 8.39
C GLY A 58 -4.85 -4.26 8.15
N VAL A 59 -5.66 -3.22 8.07
CA VAL A 59 -7.10 -3.32 7.80
C VAL A 59 -7.38 -2.93 6.36
N SER A 60 -8.10 -3.76 5.59
CA SER A 60 -8.47 -3.41 4.22
C SER A 60 -9.98 -3.39 3.99
N TYR A 61 -10.45 -2.36 3.30
CA TYR A 61 -11.85 -2.26 2.87
C TYR A 61 -11.97 -1.40 1.60
N ARG A 62 -12.66 -1.91 0.57
CA ARG A 62 -12.70 -1.27 -0.77
C ARG A 62 -14.09 -1.11 -1.39
N LEU A 63 -15.15 -1.34 -0.62
CA LEU A 63 -16.51 -1.25 -1.15
C LEU A 63 -17.04 0.19 -1.04
N SER A 64 -18.06 0.45 -0.23
CA SER A 64 -18.70 1.77 -0.12
C SER A 64 -18.21 2.56 1.11
N PRO A 65 -17.90 3.86 0.97
CA PRO A 65 -17.47 4.70 2.09
C PRO A 65 -18.46 4.74 3.26
N GLU A 66 -19.76 4.70 2.98
CA GLU A 66 -20.82 4.77 3.99
C GLU A 66 -20.80 3.53 4.91
N VAL A 67 -20.52 2.36 4.32
CA VAL A 67 -20.38 1.12 5.10
C VAL A 67 -19.03 1.11 5.82
N ALA A 68 -17.98 1.62 5.19
CA ALA A 68 -16.66 1.74 5.82
C ALA A 68 -16.72 2.58 7.10
N GLU A 69 -17.44 3.70 7.09
CA GLU A 69 -17.61 4.57 8.27
C GLU A 69 -18.18 3.78 9.46
N SER A 70 -19.28 3.05 9.22
CA SER A 70 -19.90 2.23 10.27
C SER A 70 -19.01 1.08 10.76
N LEU A 71 -18.29 0.41 9.86
CA LEU A 71 -17.40 -0.70 10.20
C LEU A 71 -16.16 -0.24 10.97
N LEU A 72 -15.57 0.88 10.56
CA LEU A 72 -14.38 1.42 11.20
C LEU A 72 -14.70 2.02 12.57
N ALA A 73 -15.89 2.61 12.75
CA ALA A 73 -16.37 3.03 14.05
C ALA A 73 -16.55 1.82 15.00
N ASP A 74 -17.25 0.76 14.57
CA ASP A 74 -17.42 -0.47 15.36
C ASP A 74 -16.07 -1.12 15.70
N PHE A 75 -15.15 -1.16 14.73
CA PHE A 75 -13.79 -1.66 14.93
C PHE A 75 -13.04 -0.82 15.97
N ALA A 76 -13.07 0.52 15.85
CA ALA A 76 -12.40 1.42 16.78
C ALA A 76 -12.96 1.32 18.20
N ASP A 77 -14.28 1.19 18.35
CA ASP A 77 -14.97 1.08 19.64
C ASP A 77 -14.62 -0.23 20.38
N LYS A 78 -14.38 -1.31 19.64
CA LYS A 78 -14.02 -2.63 20.21
C LYS A 78 -12.55 -2.77 20.57
N LEU A 79 -11.68 -1.86 20.10
CA LEU A 79 -10.27 -1.85 20.49
C LEU A 79 -10.08 -1.36 21.93
N SER A 80 -9.31 -2.12 22.71
CA SER A 80 -8.91 -1.68 24.05
C SER A 80 -7.85 -0.55 23.99
N PRO A 81 -7.62 0.20 25.09
CA PRO A 81 -6.57 1.20 25.13
C PRO A 81 -5.16 0.65 24.85
N SER A 82 -4.89 -0.60 25.23
CA SER A 82 -3.65 -1.31 24.86
C SER A 82 -3.61 -1.66 23.38
N ASP A 83 -4.75 -1.96 22.75
CA ASP A 83 -4.81 -2.25 21.32
C ASP A 83 -4.44 -1.06 20.47
N ARG A 84 -4.89 0.13 20.87
CA ARG A 84 -4.59 1.39 20.20
C ARG A 84 -3.12 1.83 20.29
N GLN A 85 -2.28 1.16 21.10
CA GLN A 85 -0.83 1.45 21.14
C GLN A 85 -0.06 0.79 19.99
N ARG A 86 -0.69 -0.17 19.28
CA ARG A 86 -0.12 -0.83 18.11
C ARG A 86 -0.14 0.09 16.90
N ARG A 87 0.63 -0.26 15.87
CA ARG A 87 0.62 0.47 14.60
C ARG A 87 -0.49 -0.04 13.70
N PHE A 88 -1.37 0.84 13.24
CA PHE A 88 -2.44 0.50 12.31
C PHE A 88 -2.19 1.10 10.94
N ALA A 89 -2.40 0.31 9.89
CA ALA A 89 -2.43 0.77 8.52
C ALA A 89 -3.75 0.38 7.85
N PHE A 90 -4.23 1.25 6.95
CA PHE A 90 -5.46 1.02 6.21
C PHE A 90 -5.18 0.88 4.72
N GLY A 91 -5.90 -0.02 4.04
CA GLY A 91 -5.83 -0.19 2.58
C GLY A 91 -7.22 -0.12 1.94
N GLY A 92 -7.46 0.89 1.10
CA GLY A 92 -8.78 1.18 0.55
C GLY A 92 -8.78 1.71 -0.87
N THR A 93 -9.92 2.22 -1.30
CA THR A 93 -10.00 3.15 -2.44
C THR A 93 -9.92 4.58 -1.92
N PRO A 94 -9.55 5.58 -2.73
CA PRO A 94 -9.42 6.97 -2.27
C PRO A 94 -10.60 7.50 -1.43
N PRO A 95 -11.88 7.33 -1.82
CA PRO A 95 -12.99 7.83 -1.00
C PRO A 95 -13.16 7.07 0.33
N VAL A 96 -12.70 5.82 0.41
CA VAL A 96 -12.75 5.04 1.66
C VAL A 96 -11.57 5.41 2.57
N CYS A 97 -10.38 5.67 2.00
CA CYS A 97 -9.23 6.13 2.76
C CYS A 97 -9.52 7.46 3.48
N LEU A 98 -10.24 8.39 2.84
CA LEU A 98 -10.68 9.63 3.48
C LEU A 98 -11.57 9.40 4.71
N VAL A 99 -12.41 8.36 4.70
CA VAL A 99 -13.21 7.97 5.87
C VAL A 99 -12.32 7.35 6.96
N ALA A 100 -11.37 6.51 6.57
CA ALA A 100 -10.44 5.89 7.52
C ALA A 100 -9.55 6.93 8.23
N GLU A 101 -9.07 7.95 7.51
CA GLU A 101 -8.26 9.04 8.08
C GLU A 101 -9.01 9.82 9.18
N GLN A 102 -10.33 9.95 9.08
CA GLN A 102 -11.14 10.65 10.09
C GLN A 102 -11.23 9.91 11.43
N THR A 103 -10.82 8.64 11.49
CA THR A 103 -10.87 7.84 12.72
C THR A 103 -9.69 8.09 13.65
N ASP A 104 -8.64 8.79 13.19
CA ASP A 104 -7.36 9.01 13.89
C ASP A 104 -6.68 7.71 14.39
N LEU A 105 -7.13 6.54 13.90
CA LEU A 105 -6.61 5.23 14.29
C LEU A 105 -5.39 4.82 13.45
N PHE A 106 -5.39 5.18 12.17
CA PHE A 106 -4.43 4.68 11.20
C PHE A 106 -3.24 5.63 11.05
N GLU A 107 -2.03 5.08 11.21
CA GLU A 107 -0.77 5.81 10.97
C GLU A 107 -0.61 6.14 9.48
N ARG A 108 -1.08 5.24 8.60
CA ARG A 108 -1.01 5.39 7.14
C ARG A 108 -2.19 4.72 6.45
N CYS A 109 -2.77 5.43 5.49
CA CYS A 109 -3.75 4.90 4.56
C CYS A 109 -3.12 4.71 3.17
N PHE A 110 -3.40 3.59 2.53
CA PHE A 110 -2.96 3.24 1.18
C PHE A 110 -4.18 3.17 0.26
N ASP A 111 -4.31 4.10 -0.69
CA ASP A 111 -5.44 4.21 -1.60
C ASP A 111 -5.26 3.47 -2.94
N GLY A 112 -4.06 2.91 -3.15
CA GLY A 112 -3.70 2.14 -4.35
C GLY A 112 -3.14 2.99 -5.49
N LEU A 113 -2.95 4.29 -5.29
CA LEU A 113 -2.24 5.19 -6.20
C LEU A 113 -0.76 5.31 -5.83
N GLU A 114 -0.33 4.76 -4.69
CA GLU A 114 1.06 4.82 -4.25
C GLU A 114 1.99 3.93 -5.07
N HIS A 115 3.25 4.34 -5.17
CA HIS A 115 4.30 3.46 -5.69
C HIS A 115 4.62 2.37 -4.67
N MET A 116 4.83 1.13 -5.13
CA MET A 116 5.11 -0.03 -4.26
C MET A 116 6.28 0.21 -3.27
N GLY A 117 7.24 1.06 -3.63
CA GLY A 117 8.38 1.42 -2.76
C GLY A 117 7.99 2.18 -1.48
N GLU A 118 6.84 2.85 -1.45
CA GLU A 118 6.38 3.60 -0.26
C GLU A 118 5.95 2.67 0.87
N THR A 119 5.29 1.55 0.56
CA THR A 119 4.91 0.57 1.57
C THR A 119 6.13 -0.11 2.21
N ILE A 120 7.14 -0.42 1.40
CA ILE A 120 8.41 -0.99 1.87
C ILE A 120 9.15 0.00 2.78
N ALA A 121 9.12 1.30 2.44
CA ALA A 121 9.71 2.36 3.25
C ALA A 121 9.04 2.44 4.62
N TRP A 122 7.71 2.41 4.62
CA TRP A 122 6.91 2.49 5.84
C TRP A 122 7.11 1.31 6.78
N LEU A 123 7.34 0.10 6.24
CA LEU A 123 7.69 -1.09 7.01
C LEU A 123 9.12 -1.06 7.58
N GLY A 124 9.85 0.06 7.48
CA GLY A 124 11.23 0.14 7.95
C GLY A 124 12.15 -0.81 7.17
N GLY A 125 11.74 -1.23 5.98
CA GLY A 125 12.68 -1.63 4.97
C GLY A 125 13.55 -0.42 4.67
N ARG A 126 14.79 -0.68 4.24
CA ARG A 126 15.28 0.20 3.20
C ARG A 126 14.31 -0.02 2.05
N SER A 127 13.31 0.85 1.96
CA SER A 127 13.22 1.55 0.72
C SER A 127 14.61 2.18 0.61
N GLU A 128 15.53 1.44 -0.02
CA GLU A 128 15.84 1.90 -1.34
C GLU A 128 14.46 2.25 -1.90
N CYS A 129 14.07 3.51 -1.65
CA CYS A 129 13.60 4.31 -2.71
C CYS A 129 14.49 3.75 -3.79
N LEU A 130 13.91 3.12 -4.77
CA LEU A 130 14.49 3.43 -6.02
C LEU A 130 14.47 5.01 -5.99
N GLU A 131 15.45 5.73 -5.38
CA GLU A 131 16.63 6.18 -6.10
C GLU A 131 16.69 5.19 -7.22
N GLN A 132 15.81 5.47 -8.19
CA GLN A 132 15.80 4.83 -9.43
C GLN A 132 17.24 5.18 -9.74
N HIS A 133 18.10 4.17 -9.61
CA HIS A 133 19.16 3.98 -10.55
C HIS A 133 18.34 4.03 -11.84
N TYR A 134 18.12 5.27 -12.30
CA TYR A 134 17.38 5.61 -13.48
C TYR A 134 18.42 5.24 -14.48
N CYS A 135 18.59 3.93 -14.67
CA CYS A 135 19.80 3.46 -15.28
C CYS A 135 19.84 4.13 -16.63
N ASP A 136 20.98 4.73 -16.94
CA ASP A 136 21.08 5.57 -18.12
C ASP A 136 20.81 4.73 -19.38
N SER A 137 21.01 3.41 -19.27
CA SER A 137 20.70 2.44 -20.31
C SER A 137 19.41 1.65 -20.07
N LEU A 138 18.73 1.31 -21.17
CA LEU A 138 17.61 0.38 -21.19
C LEU A 138 18.00 -1.00 -20.64
N GLY A 139 19.22 -1.48 -20.92
CA GLY A 139 19.67 -2.81 -20.50
C GLY A 139 19.75 -2.96 -18.98
N GLU A 140 20.29 -1.95 -18.31
CA GLU A 140 20.34 -1.90 -16.85
C GLU A 140 18.93 -1.78 -16.25
N ARG A 141 18.02 -1.00 -16.88
CA ARG A 141 16.62 -0.93 -16.45
C ARG A 141 15.91 -2.27 -16.54
N ILE A 142 16.14 -3.04 -17.62
CA ILE A 142 15.58 -4.39 -17.80
C ILE A 142 16.14 -5.32 -16.72
N ALA A 143 17.45 -5.26 -16.45
CA ALA A 143 18.07 -6.07 -15.42
C ALA A 143 17.51 -5.74 -14.02
N ALA A 144 17.28 -4.46 -13.73
CA ALA A 144 16.71 -3.97 -12.48
C ALA A 144 15.21 -4.30 -12.33
N SER A 145 14.44 -4.33 -13.43
CA SER A 145 13.00 -4.63 -13.37
C SER A 145 12.69 -6.11 -13.17
N GLY A 146 13.66 -7.00 -13.41
CA GLY A 146 13.52 -8.44 -13.20
C GLY A 146 12.39 -9.04 -14.06
N SER A 147 11.30 -9.45 -13.41
CA SER A 147 10.11 -10.01 -14.07
C SER A 147 9.01 -8.99 -14.36
N ILE A 148 9.20 -7.72 -14.02
CA ILE A 148 8.23 -6.65 -14.23
C ILE A 148 8.47 -6.00 -15.60
N PRO A 149 7.44 -5.88 -16.46
CA PRO A 149 7.58 -5.24 -17.76
C PRO A 149 7.80 -3.72 -17.62
N LEU A 150 8.71 -3.17 -18.41
CA LEU A 150 8.91 -1.73 -18.51
C LEU A 150 7.84 -1.09 -19.40
N LEU A 151 7.27 0.01 -18.94
CA LEU A 151 6.34 0.85 -19.68
C LEU A 151 7.11 1.91 -20.48
N ARG A 152 7.03 1.81 -21.81
CA ARG A 152 7.69 2.73 -22.74
C ARG A 152 6.66 3.42 -23.63
N HIS A 153 6.82 4.73 -23.81
CA HIS A 153 6.03 5.48 -24.78
C HIS A 153 6.88 6.47 -25.58
N HIS A 154 6.46 6.75 -26.81
CA HIS A 154 7.05 7.80 -27.62
C HIS A 154 6.31 9.12 -27.37
N PHE A 155 7.03 10.18 -27.04
CA PHE A 155 6.47 11.51 -26.83
C PHE A 155 7.36 12.57 -27.46
N GLY A 156 6.83 13.27 -28.46
CA GLY A 156 7.52 14.34 -29.17
C GLY A 156 6.51 15.29 -29.81
N LEU A 157 6.69 16.58 -29.60
CA LEU A 157 5.90 17.65 -30.20
C LEU A 157 6.74 18.41 -31.24
N PRO A 158 6.12 19.13 -32.18
CA PRO A 158 6.85 19.89 -33.21
C PRO A 158 7.81 20.95 -32.65
N ASP A 159 7.56 21.41 -31.42
CA ASP A 159 8.41 22.37 -30.71
C ASP A 159 9.23 21.68 -29.61
N PHE A 160 10.51 22.06 -29.51
CA PHE A 160 11.45 21.47 -28.55
C PHE A 160 11.08 21.80 -27.10
N GLU A 161 10.72 23.05 -26.80
CA GLU A 161 10.39 23.46 -25.43
C GLU A 161 9.08 22.83 -24.98
N GLN A 162 8.11 22.68 -25.87
CA GLN A 162 6.88 21.94 -25.59
C GLN A 162 7.14 20.46 -25.35
N THR A 163 8.06 19.84 -26.11
CA THR A 163 8.47 18.45 -25.88
C THR A 163 9.14 18.30 -24.51
N ARG A 164 10.05 19.21 -24.15
CA ARG A 164 10.72 19.20 -22.84
C ARG A 164 9.73 19.35 -21.69
N ALA A 165 8.81 20.31 -21.78
CA ALA A 165 7.78 20.53 -20.76
C ALA A 165 6.86 19.31 -20.58
N GLY A 166 6.43 18.69 -21.68
CA GLY A 166 5.61 17.48 -21.60
C GLY A 166 6.37 16.27 -21.02
N ILE A 167 7.68 16.15 -21.29
CA ILE A 167 8.52 15.13 -20.64
C ILE A 167 8.61 15.38 -19.14
N GLU A 168 8.79 16.62 -18.71
CA GLU A 168 8.83 16.99 -17.29
C GLU A 168 7.51 16.61 -16.59
N GLU A 169 6.35 16.89 -17.22
CA GLU A 169 5.03 16.52 -16.70
C GLU A 169 4.85 15.00 -16.58
N ILE A 170 5.18 14.25 -17.63
CA ILE A 170 5.07 12.78 -17.65
C ILE A 170 6.00 12.14 -16.62
N ALA A 171 7.23 12.67 -16.48
CA ALA A 171 8.20 12.20 -15.50
C ALA A 171 7.73 12.48 -14.07
N ALA A 172 7.16 13.68 -13.81
CA ALA A 172 6.60 14.03 -12.52
C ALA A 172 5.39 13.15 -12.13
N ALA A 173 4.58 12.75 -13.12
CA ALA A 173 3.47 11.83 -12.93
C ALA A 173 3.90 10.37 -12.66
N ARG A 174 5.15 10.01 -12.97
CA ARG A 174 5.73 8.67 -12.73
C ARG A 174 4.92 7.51 -13.33
N VAL A 175 4.32 7.76 -14.50
CA VAL A 175 3.46 6.81 -15.23
C VAL A 175 4.21 5.94 -16.25
N LEU A 176 5.45 6.28 -16.58
CA LEU A 176 6.29 5.58 -17.56
C LEU A 176 7.69 5.33 -17.02
N ASP A 177 8.30 4.21 -17.44
CA ASP A 177 9.69 3.87 -17.12
C ASP A 177 10.68 4.45 -18.14
N VAL A 178 10.24 4.60 -19.40
CA VAL A 178 11.06 5.08 -20.53
C VAL A 178 10.24 5.97 -21.46
N ILE A 179 10.76 7.17 -21.72
CA ILE A 179 10.24 8.07 -22.76
C ILE A 179 11.17 8.00 -23.97
N SER A 180 10.60 7.84 -25.16
CA SER A 180 11.32 7.91 -26.43
C SER A 180 10.93 9.18 -27.17
N LEU A 181 11.93 9.83 -27.77
CA LEU A 181 11.77 10.99 -28.63
C LEU A 181 11.68 10.59 -30.11
#